data_AF-A0A973EM27-F1
#
_entry.id   AF-A0A973EM27-F1
#
_cell.length_a   1.000
_cell.length_b   1.000
_cell.length_c   1.000
_cell.angle_alpha   90.00
_cell.angle_beta   90.00
_cell.angle_gamma   90.00
#
_symmetry.space_group_name_H-M   'P 1'
#
loop_
_entity.id
_entity.type
_entity.pdbx_description
1 polymer ?
#
loop_
_entity_poly.entity_id
_entity_poly.type
_entity_poly.pdbx_seq_one_letter_code
_entity_poly.pdbx_strand_id
1 'polypeptide(L)'
;MSLPCAEKQWVLLHPFIANNVYKLSEKAIFETKRLINDTTLDGDLNGGQLDAFRHAYWMALITKQYGPKRALSLGKAHEKGNYQYFKRNKQEDGTLPDFESSQMDYFNNDVGIEIGQMLAETTHDSIKQYIIYKIKEGKLYVLKKNVHGIFLTCNGEYVCDSCKIWVKNKCIVPSNYKK
;
A
#
# COMPACT_ATOMS: atom_id res chain seq x y z
N MET A 1 15.60 -12.38 0.29
CA MET A 1 14.15 -12.66 0.40
C MET A 1 13.66 -13.18 -0.95
N SER A 2 12.90 -14.28 -1.02
CA SER A 2 12.47 -14.88 -2.29
C SER A 2 11.13 -14.31 -2.76
N LEU A 3 11.07 -13.59 -3.88
CA LEU A 3 9.83 -13.02 -4.43
C LEU A 3 8.70 -14.08 -4.58
N PRO A 4 7.42 -13.73 -4.37
CA PRO A 4 6.28 -14.56 -4.73
C PRO A 4 6.29 -14.90 -6.23
N CYS A 5 5.54 -15.93 -6.62
CA CYS A 5 5.49 -16.39 -8.00
C CYS A 5 4.89 -15.33 -8.94
N ALA A 6 3.88 -14.58 -8.48
CA ALA A 6 3.26 -13.52 -9.26
C ALA A 6 4.26 -12.39 -9.63
N GLU A 7 5.02 -11.88 -8.65
CA GLU A 7 6.04 -10.86 -8.91
C GLU A 7 7.19 -11.40 -9.76
N LYS A 8 7.62 -12.66 -9.56
CA LYS A 8 8.62 -13.31 -10.43
C LYS A 8 8.16 -13.37 -11.89
N GLN A 9 6.93 -13.79 -12.13
CA GLN A 9 6.34 -13.82 -13.47
C GLN A 9 6.31 -12.41 -14.07
N TRP A 10 5.94 -11.41 -13.28
CA TRP A 10 5.94 -10.03 -13.74
C TRP A 10 7.34 -9.56 -14.15
N VAL A 11 8.37 -9.83 -13.33
CA VAL A 11 9.77 -9.49 -13.64
C VAL A 11 10.24 -10.16 -14.94
N LEU A 12 9.91 -11.44 -15.15
CA LEU A 12 10.26 -12.16 -16.37
C LEU A 12 9.60 -11.57 -17.63
N LEU A 13 8.38 -11.04 -17.50
CA LEU A 13 7.66 -10.38 -18.59
C LEU A 13 8.11 -8.92 -18.82
N HIS A 14 8.85 -8.33 -17.88
CA HIS A 14 9.21 -6.92 -17.87
C HIS A 14 10.71 -6.67 -17.56
N PRO A 15 11.65 -7.40 -18.19
CA PRO A 15 13.05 -7.42 -17.76
C PRO A 15 13.74 -6.05 -17.85
N PHE A 16 13.36 -5.22 -18.83
CA PHE A 16 13.97 -3.91 -19.05
C PHE A 16 13.55 -2.83 -18.04
N ILE A 17 12.40 -3.00 -17.37
CA ILE A 17 11.88 -2.02 -16.41
C ILE A 17 11.95 -2.50 -14.96
N ALA A 18 12.06 -3.81 -14.73
CA ALA A 18 11.99 -4.41 -13.39
C ALA A 18 12.96 -3.77 -12.39
N ASN A 19 14.22 -3.58 -12.76
CA ASN A 19 15.22 -2.96 -11.89
C ASN A 19 14.88 -1.49 -11.54
N ASN A 20 14.38 -0.74 -12.51
CA ASN A 20 14.01 0.66 -12.26
C ASN A 20 12.75 0.75 -11.39
N VAL A 21 11.77 -0.12 -11.60
CA VAL A 21 10.57 -0.16 -10.76
C VAL A 21 10.90 -0.56 -9.33
N TYR A 22 11.87 -1.47 -9.13
CA TYR A 22 12.40 -1.79 -7.82
C TYR A 22 13.05 -0.56 -7.15
N LYS A 23 13.82 0.26 -7.89
CA LYS A 23 14.34 1.53 -7.34
C LYS A 23 13.23 2.50 -6.96
N LEU A 24 12.10 2.51 -7.67
CA LEU A 24 10.93 3.30 -7.31
C LEU A 24 10.25 2.80 -6.03
N SER A 25 10.18 1.47 -5.81
CA SER A 25 9.68 0.93 -4.53
C SER A 25 10.62 1.29 -3.38
N GLU A 26 11.94 1.21 -3.57
CA GLU A 26 12.91 1.65 -2.56
C GLU A 26 12.75 3.14 -2.23
N LYS A 27 12.50 3.98 -3.24
CA LYS A 27 12.20 5.40 -3.03
C LYS A 27 10.92 5.63 -2.23
N ALA A 28 9.85 4.89 -2.53
CA ALA A 28 8.60 4.99 -1.78
C ALA A 28 8.79 4.57 -0.32
N ILE A 29 9.51 3.48 -0.07
CA ILE A 29 9.88 3.02 1.28
C ILE A 29 10.73 4.08 1.99
N PHE A 30 11.72 4.66 1.32
CA PHE A 30 12.57 5.70 1.89
C PHE A 30 11.78 6.92 2.32
N GLU A 31 10.91 7.47 1.47
CA GLU A 31 10.07 8.63 1.82
C GLU A 31 9.07 8.28 2.93
N THR A 32 8.52 7.06 2.94
CA THR A 32 7.63 6.59 4.03
C THR A 32 8.37 6.59 5.36
N LYS A 33 9.61 6.08 5.39
CA LYS A 33 10.45 6.04 6.61
C LYS A 33 10.76 7.43 7.16
N ARG A 34 10.91 8.43 6.28
CA ARG A 34 11.11 9.82 6.70
C ARG A 34 9.89 10.40 7.41
N LEU A 35 8.69 9.96 7.02
CA LEU A 35 7.43 10.44 7.59
C LEU A 35 7.05 9.78 8.92
N ILE A 36 7.71 8.69 9.33
CA ILE A 36 7.43 7.97 10.60
C ILE A 36 7.49 8.90 11.81
N ASN A 37 8.50 9.77 11.87
CA ASN A 37 8.75 10.63 13.03
C ASN A 37 8.36 12.11 12.79
N ASP A 38 7.87 12.45 11.60
CA ASP A 38 7.57 13.83 11.19
C ASP A 38 6.22 14.32 11.78
N THR A 39 5.39 13.42 12.32
CA THR A 39 4.02 13.67 12.85
C THR A 39 3.00 14.17 11.81
N THR A 40 3.43 14.35 10.56
CA THR A 40 2.56 14.74 9.44
C THR A 40 1.44 13.73 9.15
N LEU A 41 1.70 12.44 9.38
CA LEU A 41 0.77 11.32 9.25
C LEU A 41 0.78 10.48 10.54
N ASP A 42 -0.10 9.47 10.63
CA ASP A 42 -0.35 8.69 11.85
C ASP A 42 0.78 7.75 12.34
N GLY A 43 1.90 7.65 11.62
CA GLY A 43 3.05 6.81 11.99
C GLY A 43 2.83 5.30 11.77
N ASP A 44 1.67 4.86 11.28
CA ASP A 44 1.25 3.46 11.28
C ASP A 44 1.51 2.81 9.90
N LEU A 45 2.52 1.92 9.88
CA LEU A 45 3.03 1.22 8.69
C LEU A 45 2.23 -0.03 8.29
N ASN A 46 1.20 -0.41 9.06
CA ASN A 46 0.42 -1.62 8.84
C ASN A 46 -1.07 -1.30 8.88
N GLY A 47 -1.63 -0.90 7.75
CA GLY A 47 -3.02 -0.48 7.62
C GLY A 47 -3.30 0.96 8.03
N GLY A 48 -2.27 1.78 8.26
CA GLY A 48 -2.40 3.19 8.64
C GLY A 48 -2.22 4.16 7.48
N GLN A 49 -2.13 5.45 7.79
CA GLN A 49 -1.90 6.51 6.80
C GLN A 49 -0.53 6.38 6.12
N LEU A 50 0.51 5.93 6.84
CA LEU A 50 1.82 5.70 6.21
C LEU A 50 1.81 4.52 5.25
N ASP A 51 1.04 3.49 5.56
CA ASP A 51 0.82 2.37 4.66
C ASP A 51 0.12 2.83 3.37
N ALA A 52 -1.01 3.53 3.53
CA ALA A 52 -1.74 4.13 2.41
C ALA A 52 -0.85 5.05 1.55
N PHE A 53 -0.02 5.88 2.19
CA PHE A 53 0.97 6.71 1.51
C PHE A 53 1.96 5.88 0.69
N ARG A 54 2.55 4.83 1.27
CA ARG A 54 3.55 3.98 0.61
C ARG A 54 3.00 3.39 -0.69
N HIS A 55 1.81 2.78 -0.64
CA HIS A 55 1.17 2.14 -1.79
C HIS A 55 0.80 3.17 -2.87
N ALA A 56 0.10 4.25 -2.48
CA ALA A 56 -0.30 5.29 -3.43
C ALA A 56 0.91 5.97 -4.08
N TYR A 57 1.96 6.29 -3.29
CA TYR A 57 3.14 6.96 -3.81
C TYR A 57 3.95 6.05 -4.73
N TRP A 58 4.11 4.77 -4.37
CA TRP A 58 4.77 3.80 -5.24
C TRP A 58 4.07 3.68 -6.60
N MET A 59 2.74 3.52 -6.61
CA MET A 59 1.96 3.46 -7.85
C MET A 59 1.99 4.76 -8.65
N ALA A 60 1.99 5.92 -7.99
CA ALA A 60 2.10 7.21 -8.66
C ALA A 60 3.44 7.36 -9.38
N LEU A 61 4.55 6.95 -8.74
CA LEU A 61 5.88 6.98 -9.34
C LEU A 61 6.00 6.06 -10.55
N ILE A 62 5.48 4.82 -10.45
CA ILE A 62 5.48 3.89 -11.59
C ILE A 62 4.63 4.45 -12.72
N THR A 63 3.46 4.99 -12.40
CA THR A 63 2.54 5.54 -13.41
C THR A 63 3.15 6.72 -14.14
N LYS A 64 3.78 7.64 -13.42
CA LYS A 64 4.50 8.78 -14.02
C LYS A 64 5.58 8.30 -15.00
N GLN A 65 6.32 7.24 -14.67
CA GLN A 65 7.45 6.81 -15.49
C GLN A 65 7.10 5.81 -16.60
N TYR A 66 6.13 4.92 -16.37
CA TYR A 66 5.85 3.77 -17.23
C TYR A 66 4.37 3.64 -17.62
N GLY A 67 3.54 4.60 -17.21
CA GLY A 67 2.12 4.65 -17.50
C GLY A 67 1.25 3.76 -16.60
N PRO A 68 -0.05 4.03 -16.58
CA PRO A 68 -1.00 3.41 -15.64
C PRO A 68 -1.15 1.91 -15.84
N LYS A 69 -1.05 1.41 -17.08
CA LYS A 69 -1.18 -0.02 -17.38
C LYS A 69 -0.10 -0.86 -16.71
N ARG A 70 1.15 -0.37 -16.67
CA ARG A 70 2.26 -1.08 -16.04
C ARG A 70 2.14 -1.05 -14.52
N ALA A 71 1.78 0.11 -13.95
CA ALA A 71 1.50 0.25 -12.52
C ALA A 71 0.38 -0.70 -12.07
N LEU A 72 -0.77 -0.68 -12.76
CA LEU A 72 -1.91 -1.56 -12.46
C LEU A 72 -1.54 -3.04 -12.52
N SER A 73 -0.78 -3.43 -13.54
CA SER A 73 -0.32 -4.82 -13.71
C SER A 73 0.59 -5.26 -12.56
N LEU A 74 1.52 -4.38 -12.14
CA LEU A 74 2.42 -4.68 -11.04
C LEU A 74 1.70 -4.70 -9.68
N GLY A 75 0.86 -3.72 -9.38
CA GLY A 75 0.05 -3.71 -8.15
C GLY A 75 -0.80 -4.97 -8.03
N LYS A 76 -1.44 -5.42 -9.12
CA LYS A 76 -2.16 -6.70 -9.16
C LYS A 76 -1.25 -7.91 -8.90
N ALA A 77 -0.02 -7.89 -9.42
CA ALA A 77 0.95 -8.96 -9.19
C ALA A 77 1.44 -8.99 -7.73
N HIS A 78 1.64 -7.83 -7.12
CA HIS A 78 2.05 -7.68 -5.72
C HIS A 78 0.98 -8.26 -4.77
N GLU A 79 -0.27 -7.83 -4.89
CA GLU A 79 -1.36 -8.35 -4.04
C GLU A 79 -1.64 -9.84 -4.26
N LYS A 80 -1.52 -10.33 -5.50
CA LYS A 80 -1.58 -11.77 -5.77
C LYS A 80 -0.41 -12.51 -5.10
N GLY A 81 0.74 -11.87 -4.99
CA GLY A 81 1.90 -12.35 -4.24
C GLY A 81 1.62 -12.46 -2.74
N ASN A 82 0.93 -11.47 -2.16
CA ASN A 82 0.50 -11.45 -0.76
C ASN A 82 -0.39 -12.66 -0.42
N TYR A 83 -1.36 -12.97 -1.27
CA TYR A 83 -2.18 -14.19 -1.11
C TYR A 83 -1.35 -15.49 -1.22
N GLN A 84 -0.32 -15.53 -2.07
CA GLN A 84 0.58 -16.69 -2.15
C GLN A 84 1.46 -16.84 -0.90
N TYR A 85 1.88 -15.74 -0.30
CA TYR A 85 2.60 -15.72 0.97
C TYR A 85 1.72 -16.18 2.12
N PHE A 86 0.48 -15.68 2.22
CA PHE A 86 -0.51 -16.17 3.19
C PHE A 86 -0.63 -17.70 3.13
N LYS A 87 -0.87 -18.27 1.95
CA LYS A 87 -0.98 -19.74 1.76
C LYS A 87 0.27 -20.53 2.14
N ARG A 88 1.43 -19.86 2.22
CA ARG A 88 2.72 -20.45 2.59
C ARG A 88 3.15 -20.08 4.01
N ASN A 89 2.28 -19.44 4.80
CA ASN A 89 2.62 -18.87 6.11
C ASN A 89 3.87 -17.98 6.07
N LYS A 90 4.07 -17.23 4.97
CA LYS A 90 5.15 -16.25 4.83
C LYS A 90 4.63 -14.86 5.12
N GLN A 91 5.51 -14.04 5.69
CA GLN A 91 5.22 -12.65 5.99
C GLN A 91 5.60 -11.72 4.84
N GLU A 92 4.86 -10.64 4.69
CA GLU A 92 5.18 -9.46 3.90
C GLU A 92 5.32 -8.28 4.86
N ASP A 93 6.41 -7.53 4.74
CA ASP A 93 6.77 -6.42 5.64
C ASP A 93 6.63 -6.74 7.15
N GLY A 94 6.90 -8.00 7.53
CA GLY A 94 6.87 -8.50 8.90
C GLY A 94 5.48 -8.94 9.40
N THR A 95 4.45 -8.88 8.56
CA THR A 95 3.07 -9.24 8.90
C THR A 95 2.56 -10.37 8.00
N LEU A 96 1.62 -11.17 8.49
CA LEU A 96 0.96 -12.17 7.64
C LEU A 96 -0.14 -11.44 6.85
N PRO A 97 -0.11 -11.47 5.50
CA PRO A 97 -1.14 -10.80 4.71
C PRO A 97 -2.53 -11.39 4.96
N ASP A 98 -3.53 -10.53 4.88
CA ASP A 98 -4.94 -10.91 4.90
C ASP A 98 -5.71 -10.15 3.81
N PHE A 99 -6.95 -10.60 3.60
CA PHE A 99 -7.80 -10.13 2.53
C PHE A 99 -8.06 -8.63 2.62
N GLU A 100 -8.42 -8.13 3.80
CA GLU A 100 -8.81 -6.73 3.97
C GLU A 100 -7.62 -5.77 3.86
N SER A 101 -6.43 -6.17 4.35
CA SER A 101 -5.19 -5.44 4.06
C SER A 101 -4.94 -5.35 2.55
N SER A 102 -4.99 -6.48 1.82
CA SER A 102 -4.82 -6.46 0.36
C SER A 102 -5.89 -5.64 -0.38
N GLN A 103 -7.13 -5.61 0.10
CA GLN A 103 -8.18 -4.76 -0.50
C GLN A 103 -7.90 -3.27 -0.27
N MET A 104 -7.46 -2.89 0.93
CA MET A 104 -7.03 -1.52 1.23
C MET A 104 -5.89 -1.11 0.30
N ASP A 105 -4.90 -1.99 0.10
CA ASP A 105 -3.76 -1.74 -0.79
C ASP A 105 -4.20 -1.61 -2.25
N TYR A 106 -5.13 -2.44 -2.72
CA TYR A 106 -5.74 -2.28 -4.04
C TYR A 106 -6.36 -0.89 -4.23
N PHE A 107 -7.17 -0.43 -3.27
CA PHE A 107 -7.80 0.90 -3.38
C PHE A 107 -6.76 2.03 -3.36
N ASN A 108 -5.76 1.95 -2.49
CA ASN A 108 -4.71 2.97 -2.42
C ASN A 108 -3.80 2.94 -3.65
N ASN A 109 -3.54 1.77 -4.21
CA ASN A 109 -2.84 1.60 -5.48
C ASN A 109 -3.57 2.32 -6.62
N ASP A 110 -4.88 2.13 -6.74
CA ASP A 110 -5.71 2.78 -7.77
C ASP A 110 -5.68 4.31 -7.63
N VAL A 111 -5.83 4.84 -6.42
CA VAL A 111 -5.69 6.29 -6.15
C VAL A 111 -4.30 6.79 -6.55
N GLY A 112 -3.24 6.02 -6.23
CA GLY A 112 -1.88 6.33 -6.65
C GLY A 112 -1.70 6.41 -8.16
N ILE A 113 -2.31 5.48 -8.90
CA ILE A 113 -2.29 5.48 -10.36
C ILE A 113 -2.96 6.75 -10.90
N GLU A 114 -4.16 7.08 -10.42
CA GLU A 114 -4.87 8.29 -10.85
C GLU A 114 -4.04 9.55 -10.61
N ILE A 115 -3.44 9.68 -9.43
CA ILE A 115 -2.57 10.82 -9.09
C ILE A 115 -1.34 10.86 -10.00
N GLY A 116 -0.71 9.72 -10.26
CA GLY A 116 0.45 9.63 -11.15
C GLY A 116 0.15 10.03 -12.60
N GLN A 117 -1.08 9.78 -13.07
CA GLN A 117 -1.55 10.27 -14.38
C GLN A 117 -1.79 11.77 -14.35
N MET A 118 -2.51 12.26 -13.33
CA MET A 118 -2.87 13.67 -13.19
C MET A 118 -1.63 14.56 -13.06
N LEU A 119 -0.61 14.09 -12.35
CA LEU A 119 0.60 14.82 -12.02
C LEU A 119 1.83 14.32 -12.80
N ALA A 120 1.61 13.76 -14.00
CA ALA A 120 2.65 13.14 -14.82
C ALA A 120 3.80 14.10 -15.17
N GLU A 121 3.57 15.41 -15.20
CA GLU A 121 4.58 16.43 -15.53
C GLU A 121 5.20 17.11 -14.30
N THR A 122 4.79 16.76 -13.07
CA THR A 122 5.30 17.41 -11.85
C THR A 122 6.47 16.66 -11.23
N THR A 123 7.11 17.25 -10.21
CA THR A 123 8.19 16.58 -9.47
C THR A 123 7.66 15.44 -8.59
N HIS A 124 8.55 14.54 -8.18
CA HIS A 124 8.20 13.48 -7.22
C HIS A 124 7.80 14.07 -5.85
N ASP A 125 8.40 15.21 -5.47
CA ASP A 125 8.04 15.88 -4.22
C ASP A 125 6.63 16.47 -4.27
N SER A 126 6.25 17.05 -5.42
CA SER A 126 4.88 17.53 -5.65
C SER A 126 3.85 16.40 -5.54
N ILE A 127 4.14 15.23 -6.13
CA ILE A 127 3.29 14.02 -6.01
C ILE A 127 3.19 13.59 -4.54
N LYS A 128 4.32 13.54 -3.83
CA LYS A 128 4.37 13.19 -2.40
C LYS A 128 3.47 14.10 -1.57
N GLN A 129 3.63 15.42 -1.71
CA GLN A 129 2.83 16.40 -0.96
C GLN A 129 1.35 16.30 -1.30
N TYR A 130 1.01 16.06 -2.58
CA TYR A 130 -0.38 15.89 -3.00
C TYR A 130 -1.04 14.64 -2.40
N ILE A 131 -0.32 13.52 -2.32
CA ILE A 131 -0.82 12.30 -1.67
C ILE A 131 -1.03 12.55 -0.18
N ILE A 132 -0.08 13.19 0.52
CA ILE A 132 -0.22 13.56 1.93
C ILE A 132 -1.48 14.41 2.13
N TYR A 133 -1.70 15.40 1.27
CA TYR A 133 -2.90 16.22 1.28
C TYR A 133 -4.17 15.37 1.12
N LYS A 134 -4.22 14.46 0.14
CA LYS A 134 -5.36 13.56 -0.09
C LYS A 134 -5.63 12.60 1.07
N ILE A 135 -4.59 12.12 1.73
CA ILE A 135 -4.72 11.30 2.95
C ILE A 135 -5.42 12.10 4.05
N LYS A 136 -4.99 13.35 4.28
CA LYS A 136 -5.60 14.24 5.29
C LYS A 136 -7.05 14.59 4.96
N GLU A 137 -7.42 14.66 3.68
CA GLU A 137 -8.81 14.85 3.23
C GLU A 137 -9.68 13.58 3.36
N GLY A 138 -9.13 12.42 3.73
CA GLY A 138 -9.87 11.17 3.78
C GLY A 138 -10.13 10.56 2.41
N LYS A 139 -9.29 10.85 1.41
CA LYS A 139 -9.44 10.35 0.03
C LYS A 139 -8.68 9.05 -0.23
N LEU A 140 -7.93 8.57 0.76
CA LEU A 140 -7.33 7.23 0.76
C LEU A 140 -8.00 6.37 1.82
N TYR A 141 -7.57 5.11 1.92
CA TYR A 141 -8.18 4.10 2.78
C TYR A 141 -7.18 3.59 3.81
N VAL A 142 -7.67 3.32 5.02
CA VAL A 142 -6.92 2.74 6.13
C VAL A 142 -7.76 1.64 6.80
N LEU A 143 -7.11 0.78 7.57
CA LEU A 143 -7.78 -0.22 8.39
C LEU A 143 -8.17 0.39 9.74
N LYS A 144 -9.45 0.22 10.10
CA LYS A 144 -10.02 0.72 11.34
C LYS A 144 -9.33 0.07 12.53
N LYS A 145 -8.81 0.92 13.42
CA LYS A 145 -8.22 0.53 14.70
C LYS A 145 -8.78 1.39 15.82
N ASN A 146 -8.68 0.90 17.05
CA ASN A 146 -8.89 1.75 18.23
C ASN A 146 -7.61 2.53 18.58
N VAL A 147 -7.68 3.35 19.63
CA VAL A 147 -6.55 4.14 20.17
C VAL A 147 -5.34 3.29 20.59
N HIS A 148 -5.53 2.00 20.88
CA HIS A 148 -4.45 1.06 21.24
C HIS A 148 -3.84 0.35 20.01
N GLY A 149 -4.27 0.68 18.79
CA GLY A 149 -3.79 0.05 17.57
C GLY A 149 -4.41 -1.32 17.27
N ILE A 150 -5.46 -1.73 17.99
CA ILE A 150 -6.16 -3.01 17.77
C ILE A 150 -7.14 -2.86 16.60
N PHE A 151 -7.05 -3.76 15.62
CA PHE A 151 -7.95 -3.81 14.47
C PHE A 151 -9.41 -4.07 14.88
N LEU A 152 -10.34 -3.40 14.20
CA LEU A 152 -11.77 -3.48 14.46
C LEU A 152 -12.57 -3.92 13.22
N THR A 153 -13.68 -4.61 13.46
CA THR A 153 -14.73 -4.82 12.46
C THR A 153 -15.48 -3.53 12.19
N CYS A 154 -16.32 -3.49 11.14
CA CYS A 154 -17.09 -2.28 10.84
C CYS A 154 -18.09 -1.93 11.95
N ASN A 155 -18.54 -2.94 12.71
CA ASN A 155 -19.40 -2.79 13.88
C ASN A 155 -18.64 -2.38 15.16
N GLY A 156 -17.30 -2.30 15.11
CA GLY A 156 -16.46 -1.90 16.24
C GLY A 156 -16.00 -3.04 17.16
N GLU A 157 -16.15 -4.30 16.73
CA GLU A 157 -15.71 -5.46 17.50
C GLU A 157 -14.22 -5.73 17.26
N TYR A 158 -13.54 -6.40 18.19
CA TYR A 158 -12.13 -6.73 18.06
C TYR A 158 -11.87 -7.81 17.01
N VAL A 159 -10.85 -7.58 16.17
CA VAL A 159 -10.37 -8.57 15.20
C VAL A 159 -9.20 -9.37 15.78
N CYS A 160 -9.24 -10.68 15.61
CA CYS A 160 -8.11 -11.56 15.94
C CYS A 160 -7.01 -11.43 14.87
N ASP A 161 -6.02 -10.56 15.09
CA ASP A 161 -4.94 -10.37 14.13
C ASP A 161 -3.93 -11.52 14.10
N SER A 162 -3.78 -12.25 15.22
CA SER A 162 -2.92 -13.44 15.32
C SER A 162 -3.53 -14.69 14.66
N CYS A 163 -4.82 -14.66 14.33
CA CYS A 163 -5.50 -15.77 13.67
C CYS A 163 -5.00 -15.92 12.22
N LYS A 164 -4.58 -17.13 11.85
CA LYS A 164 -4.08 -17.47 10.50
C LYS A 164 -5.22 -17.78 9.53
N ILE A 165 -6.16 -16.84 9.41
CA ILE A 165 -7.28 -16.90 8.48
C ILE A 165 -7.13 -15.80 7.43
N TRP A 166 -7.58 -16.08 6.19
CA TRP A 166 -7.43 -15.13 5.08
C TRP A 166 -8.36 -13.93 5.23
N VAL A 167 -9.60 -14.17 5.63
CA VAL A 167 -10.62 -13.13 5.84
C VAL A 167 -10.69 -12.86 7.33
N LYS A 168 -10.30 -11.66 7.76
CA LYS A 168 -10.27 -11.25 9.17
C LYS A 168 -11.39 -10.30 9.55
N ASN A 169 -12.19 -9.84 8.57
CA ASN A 169 -13.26 -8.86 8.74
C ASN A 169 -12.79 -7.51 9.29
N LYS A 170 -11.54 -7.11 9.00
CA LYS A 170 -11.05 -5.76 9.33
C LYS A 170 -11.86 -4.72 8.55
N CYS A 171 -12.28 -3.64 9.19
CA CYS A 171 -13.00 -2.59 8.48
C CYS A 171 -12.04 -1.67 7.72
N ILE A 172 -12.34 -1.42 6.45
CA ILE A 172 -11.66 -0.39 5.66
C ILE A 172 -12.45 0.91 5.81
N VAL A 173 -11.77 1.99 6.18
CA VAL A 173 -12.36 3.31 6.44
C VAL A 173 -11.57 4.42 5.74
N PRO A 174 -12.16 5.61 5.54
CA PRO A 174 -11.42 6.76 5.02
C PRO A 174 -10.20 7.11 5.88
N SER A 175 -9.14 7.59 5.23
CA SER A 175 -7.84 7.86 5.86
C SER A 175 -7.84 8.99 6.89
N ASN A 176 -8.90 9.80 6.95
CA ASN A 176 -9.11 10.82 8.00
C ASN A 176 -9.94 10.31 9.19
N TYR A 177 -10.18 8.99 9.27
CA TYR A 177 -10.77 8.35 10.43
C TYR A 177 -9.97 8.67 11.69
N LYS A 178 -10.68 8.98 12.77
CA LYS A 178 -10.11 9.24 14.10
C LYS A 178 -10.31 8.00 14.97
N LYS A 179 -9.19 7.48 15.48
CA LYS A 179 -9.12 6.30 16.36
C LYS A 179 -9.76 6.54 17.73
#